data_AF-A0A498DHG9-F1
#
_entry.id   AF-A0A498DHG9-F1
#
_cell.length_a   1.000
_cell.length_b   1.000
_cell.length_c   1.000
_cell.angle_alpha   90.00
_cell.angle_beta   90.00
_cell.angle_gamma   90.00
#
_symmetry.space_group_name_H-M   'P 1'
#
loop_
_entity.id
_entity.type
_entity.pdbx_description
1 polymer ?
#
loop_
_entity_poly.entity_id
_entity_poly.type
_entity_poly.pdbx_seq_one_letter_code
_entity_poly.pdbx_strand_id
1 'polypeptide(L)'
;MITWIEIVSWTVLLSSLVLSLVILIATVRDQIVMYLDKKDFWLSFSPWLVLFFGLSSLVSMQEPGSEVNYQNLSMVQQSVWYIEWIVIIFLCTATTYLSIKYNRSVIIGIVVSFYKIILSLVVVIGVLGQLSIIFNRKSSLLQQSKAALIFALLSTIRDELINGKQVYAEKSWKFPQPIKITLNKLE
;
A
#
# COMPACT_ATOMS: atom_id res chain seq x y z
N MET A 1 -21.64 29.88 7.03
CA MET A 1 -20.34 30.58 7.07
C MET A 1 -19.28 29.51 7.00
N ILE A 2 -18.60 29.39 5.85
CA ILE A 2 -17.58 28.35 5.63
C ILE A 2 -16.35 28.77 6.43
N THR A 3 -15.82 27.87 7.27
CA THR A 3 -14.64 28.15 8.08
C THR A 3 -13.36 28.03 7.24
N TRP A 4 -12.29 28.73 7.62
CA TRP A 4 -10.98 28.58 6.96
C TRP A 4 -10.48 27.13 6.94
N ILE A 5 -10.79 26.36 7.98
CA ILE A 5 -10.45 24.93 8.08
C ILE A 5 -11.17 24.12 7.00
N GLU A 6 -12.45 24.40 6.76
CA GLU A 6 -13.21 23.74 5.69
C GLU A 6 -12.62 24.06 4.31
N ILE A 7 -12.27 25.32 4.05
CA ILE A 7 -11.66 25.74 2.77
C ILE A 7 -10.35 24.99 2.53
N VAL A 8 -9.46 24.96 3.54
CA VAL A 8 -8.18 24.25 3.44
C VAL A 8 -8.40 22.75 3.24
N SER A 9 -9.32 22.15 4.00
CA SER A 9 -9.63 20.72 3.88
C SER A 9 -10.14 20.36 2.49
N TRP A 10 -11.08 21.14 1.94
CA TRP A 10 -11.59 20.94 0.58
C TRP A 10 -10.50 21.10 -0.48
N THR A 11 -9.62 22.08 -0.30
CA THR A 11 -8.49 22.32 -1.23
C THR A 11 -7.52 21.14 -1.23
N VAL A 12 -7.20 20.59 -0.06
CA VAL A 12 -6.33 19.41 0.08
C VAL A 12 -6.99 18.17 -0.54
N LEU A 13 -8.27 17.95 -0.29
CA LEU A 13 -9.01 16.83 -0.88
C LEU A 13 -9.06 16.92 -2.40
N LEU A 14 -9.39 18.10 -2.94
CA LEU A 14 -9.52 18.30 -4.38
C LEU A 14 -8.17 18.16 -5.09
N SER A 15 -7.10 18.73 -4.53
CA SER A 15 -5.75 18.56 -5.07
C SER A 15 -5.27 17.10 -5.02
N SER A 16 -5.57 16.37 -3.94
CA SER A 16 -5.27 14.94 -3.82
C SER A 16 -6.01 14.10 -4.85
N LEU A 17 -7.29 14.44 -5.12
CA LEU A 17 -8.10 13.76 -6.13
C LEU A 17 -7.56 14.03 -7.55
N VAL A 18 -7.24 15.28 -7.87
CA VAL A 18 -6.63 15.65 -9.16
C VAL A 18 -5.31 14.92 -9.35
N LEU A 19 -4.43 14.91 -8.34
CA LEU A 19 -3.15 14.19 -8.42
C LEU A 19 -3.35 12.69 -8.66
N SER A 20 -4.32 12.08 -7.97
CA SER A 20 -4.67 10.67 -8.15
C SER A 20 -5.11 10.37 -9.58
N LEU A 21 -5.96 11.22 -10.16
CA LEU A 21 -6.40 11.08 -11.55
C LEU A 21 -5.24 11.22 -12.53
N VAL A 22 -4.35 12.19 -12.33
CA VAL A 22 -3.16 12.38 -13.17
C VAL A 22 -2.26 11.15 -13.15
N ILE A 23 -2.00 10.58 -11.96
CA ILE A 23 -1.18 9.37 -11.82
C ILE A 23 -1.86 8.17 -12.48
N LEU A 24 -3.17 8.00 -12.31
CA LEU A 24 -3.92 6.92 -12.97
C LEU A 24 -3.88 7.04 -14.50
N ILE A 25 -4.11 8.24 -15.03
CA ILE A 25 -4.03 8.49 -16.48
C ILE A 25 -2.60 8.22 -17.00
N ALA A 26 -1.58 8.69 -16.29
CA ALA A 26 -0.19 8.45 -16.66
C ALA A 26 0.18 6.96 -16.60
N THR A 27 -0.44 6.20 -15.69
CA THR A 27 -0.27 4.74 -15.58
C THR A 27 -0.90 4.04 -16.77
N VAL A 28 -2.16 4.34 -17.09
CA VAL A 28 -2.89 3.70 -18.22
C VAL A 28 -2.27 4.08 -19.58
N ARG A 29 -1.61 5.25 -19.67
CA ARG A 29 -0.87 5.67 -20.87
C ARG A 29 0.59 5.21 -20.90
N ASP A 30 0.97 4.32 -19.98
CA ASP A 30 2.33 3.77 -19.90
C ASP A 30 3.45 4.84 -19.81
N GLN A 31 3.10 6.02 -19.30
CA GLN A 31 4.02 7.14 -19.11
C GLN A 31 4.82 7.01 -17.82
N ILE A 32 4.32 6.26 -16.85
CA ILE A 32 5.00 5.98 -15.58
C ILE A 32 4.87 4.50 -15.25
N VAL A 33 5.88 3.97 -14.58
CA VAL A 33 5.83 2.63 -14.01
C VAL A 33 5.12 2.75 -12.67
N MET A 34 3.86 2.30 -12.63
CA MET A 34 3.16 2.15 -11.36
C MET A 34 3.75 0.93 -10.67
N TYR A 35 3.44 -0.30 -11.07
CA TYR A 35 4.12 -1.49 -10.54
C TYR A 35 4.93 -2.21 -11.62
N LEU A 36 6.18 -2.55 -11.31
CA LEU A 36 7.02 -3.31 -12.25
C LEU A 36 6.48 -4.72 -12.47
N ASP A 37 6.13 -5.39 -11.37
CA ASP A 37 5.61 -6.75 -11.33
C ASP A 37 4.72 -6.97 -10.09
N LYS A 38 4.25 -8.21 -9.92
CA LYS A 38 3.42 -8.59 -8.76
C LYS A 38 4.15 -8.44 -7.43
N LYS A 39 5.48 -8.58 -7.39
CA LYS A 39 6.26 -8.46 -6.14
C LYS A 39 6.32 -7.00 -5.70
N ASP A 40 6.58 -6.09 -6.63
CA ASP A 40 6.50 -4.64 -6.40
C ASP A 40 5.09 -4.23 -5.96
N PHE A 41 4.05 -4.80 -6.60
CA PHE A 41 2.67 -4.62 -6.16
C PHE A 41 2.48 -5.00 -4.70
N TRP A 42 2.77 -6.25 -4.31
CA TRP A 42 2.55 -6.70 -2.94
C TRP A 42 3.42 -5.97 -1.91
N LEU A 43 4.63 -5.54 -2.29
CA LEU A 43 5.51 -4.79 -1.42
C LEU A 43 4.88 -3.48 -0.92
N SER A 44 4.06 -2.80 -1.74
CA SER A 44 3.40 -1.56 -1.31
C SER A 44 2.32 -1.78 -0.26
N PHE A 45 1.79 -3.00 -0.12
CA PHE A 45 0.80 -3.38 0.89
C PHE A 45 1.45 -3.82 2.19
N SER A 46 2.68 -4.31 2.14
CA SER A 46 3.41 -4.86 3.29
C SER A 46 3.48 -3.92 4.51
N PRO A 47 3.73 -2.59 4.38
CA PRO A 47 3.74 -1.70 5.54
C PRO A 47 2.43 -1.74 6.33
N TRP A 48 1.29 -1.79 5.65
CA TRP A 48 -0.03 -1.79 6.28
C TRP A 48 -0.39 -3.14 6.87
N LEU A 49 0.04 -4.23 6.23
CA LEU A 49 -0.12 -5.57 6.79
C LEU A 49 0.70 -5.70 8.08
N VAL A 50 1.95 -5.24 8.08
CA VAL A 50 2.79 -5.22 9.28
C VAL A 50 2.14 -4.39 10.37
N LEU A 51 1.64 -3.18 10.04
CA LEU A 51 0.92 -2.33 10.98
C LEU A 51 -0.31 -3.03 11.58
N PHE A 52 -1.10 -3.70 10.75
CA PHE A 52 -2.31 -4.37 11.22
C PHE A 52 -1.99 -5.56 12.14
N PHE A 53 -1.00 -6.37 11.77
CA PHE A 53 -0.57 -7.51 12.58
C PHE A 53 0.09 -7.07 13.88
N GLY A 54 0.91 -6.02 13.86
CA GLY A 54 1.57 -5.51 15.06
C GLY A 54 0.58 -4.88 16.05
N LEU A 55 -0.35 -4.04 15.57
CA LEU A 55 -1.47 -3.55 16.40
C LEU A 55 -2.31 -4.70 16.98
N SER A 56 -2.64 -5.71 16.17
CA SER A 56 -3.39 -6.89 16.65
C SER A 56 -2.61 -7.66 17.72
N SER A 57 -1.29 -7.77 17.58
CA SER A 57 -0.43 -8.42 18.56
C SER A 57 -0.40 -7.66 19.88
N LEU A 58 -0.33 -6.33 19.85
CA LEU A 58 -0.38 -5.49 21.06
C LEU A 58 -1.72 -5.62 21.78
N VAL A 59 -2.83 -5.65 21.04
CA VAL A 59 -4.17 -5.89 21.62
C VAL A 59 -4.25 -7.29 22.23
N SER A 60 -3.68 -8.32 21.59
CA SER A 60 -3.72 -9.70 22.12
C SER A 60 -2.92 -9.90 23.41
N MET A 61 -1.98 -9.00 23.72
CA MET A 61 -1.20 -9.01 24.96
C MET A 61 -1.90 -8.29 26.12
N GLN A 62 -3.06 -7.68 25.88
CA GLN A 62 -3.86 -7.02 26.91
C GLN A 62 -4.82 -8.00 27.58
N GLU A 63 -5.27 -7.66 28.79
CA GLU A 63 -6.35 -8.40 29.43
C GLU A 63 -7.66 -8.23 28.63
N PRO A 64 -8.52 -9.26 28.55
CA PRO A 64 -9.78 -9.15 27.83
C PRO A 64 -10.63 -7.98 28.35
N GLY A 65 -10.93 -7.02 27.48
CA GLY A 65 -11.73 -5.84 27.81
C GLY A 65 -10.93 -4.63 28.31
N SER A 66 -9.60 -4.72 28.41
CA SER A 66 -8.75 -3.55 28.64
C SER A 66 -8.31 -2.90 27.33
N GLU A 67 -8.17 -1.57 27.36
CA GLU A 67 -7.63 -0.81 26.24
C GLU A 67 -6.09 -0.80 26.28
N VAL A 68 -5.46 -0.68 25.11
CA VAL A 68 -4.01 -0.52 25.03
C VAL A 68 -3.62 0.85 25.57
N ASN A 69 -3.02 0.88 26.76
CA ASN A 69 -2.44 2.11 27.30
C ASN A 69 -1.05 2.36 26.69
N TYR A 70 -1.02 3.13 25.60
CA TYR A 70 0.22 3.48 24.89
C TYR A 70 1.23 4.29 25.74
N GLN A 71 0.79 4.90 26.85
CA GLN A 71 1.69 5.64 27.75
C GLN A 71 2.38 4.73 28.77
N ASN A 72 1.85 3.53 29.00
CA ASN A 72 2.36 2.60 30.01
C ASN A 72 2.46 1.17 29.46
N LEU A 73 3.10 1.04 28.29
CA LEU A 73 3.36 -0.26 27.69
C LEU A 73 4.42 -1.02 28.49
N SER A 74 4.21 -2.32 28.69
CA SER A 74 5.23 -3.21 29.23
C SER A 74 6.47 -3.26 28.32
N MET A 75 7.63 -3.66 28.85
CA MET A 75 8.87 -3.75 28.07
C MET A 75 8.73 -4.62 26.81
N VAL A 76 7.97 -5.72 26.88
CA VAL A 76 7.69 -6.60 25.74
C VAL A 76 6.85 -5.88 24.68
N GLN A 77 5.79 -5.19 25.09
CA GLN A 77 4.92 -4.43 24.18
C GLN A 77 5.65 -3.26 23.53
N GLN A 78 6.49 -2.54 24.27
CA GLN A 78 7.35 -1.49 23.72
C GLN A 78 8.31 -2.07 22.67
N SER A 79 8.92 -3.22 22.93
CA SER A 79 9.84 -3.86 21.99
C SER A 79 9.13 -4.23 20.68
N VAL A 80 7.93 -4.82 20.77
CA VAL A 80 7.10 -5.15 19.60
C VAL A 80 6.77 -3.88 18.80
N TRP A 81 6.31 -2.84 19.47
CA TRP A 81 5.97 -1.55 18.86
C TRP A 81 7.15 -0.94 18.09
N TYR A 82 8.34 -0.90 18.71
CA TYR A 82 9.52 -0.34 18.04
C TYR A 82 9.99 -1.17 16.84
N ILE A 83 10.00 -2.50 16.96
CA ILE A 83 10.37 -3.39 15.86
C ILE A 83 9.41 -3.20 14.67
N GLU A 84 8.11 -3.10 14.95
CA GLU A 84 7.08 -2.86 13.94
C GLU A 84 7.34 -1.56 13.17
N TRP A 85 7.58 -0.45 13.87
CA TRP A 85 7.90 0.83 13.22
C TRP A 85 9.17 0.76 12.36
N ILE A 86 10.22 0.09 12.83
CA ILE A 86 11.45 -0.09 12.06
C ILE A 86 11.18 -0.86 10.76
N VAL A 87 10.40 -1.94 10.83
CA VAL A 87 10.03 -2.74 9.65
C VAL A 87 9.17 -1.93 8.68
N ILE A 88 8.19 -1.16 9.18
CA ILE A 88 7.34 -0.28 8.36
C ILE A 88 8.19 0.74 7.61
N ILE A 89 9.11 1.43 8.32
CA ILE A 89 10.00 2.42 7.72
C ILE A 89 10.85 1.75 6.63
N PHE A 90 11.44 0.59 6.91
CA PHE A 90 12.23 -0.15 5.94
C PHE A 90 11.42 -0.50 4.67
N LEU A 91 10.17 -0.97 4.82
CA LEU A 91 9.31 -1.32 3.68
C LEU A 91 8.86 -0.10 2.87
N CYS A 92 8.57 1.03 3.53
CA CYS A 92 8.26 2.30 2.87
C CYS A 92 9.47 2.84 2.08
N THR A 93 10.67 2.76 2.67
CA THR A 93 11.92 3.12 2.00
C THR A 93 12.21 2.20 0.82
N ALA A 94 12.02 0.89 0.96
CA ALA A 94 12.18 -0.08 -0.13
C ALA A 94 11.22 0.21 -1.29
N THR A 95 9.94 0.46 -0.99
CA THR A 95 8.92 0.85 -1.99
C THR A 95 9.33 2.13 -2.71
N THR A 96 9.84 3.13 -1.98
CA THR A 96 10.31 4.40 -2.57
C THR A 96 11.54 4.20 -3.44
N TYR A 97 12.53 3.45 -2.97
CA TYR A 97 13.72 3.12 -3.74
C TYR A 97 13.38 2.41 -5.06
N LEU A 98 12.48 1.42 -5.01
CA LEU A 98 12.05 0.70 -6.21
C LEU A 98 11.29 1.61 -7.17
N SER A 99 10.38 2.46 -6.69
CA SER A 99 9.67 3.42 -7.55
C SER A 99 10.62 4.40 -8.25
N ILE A 100 11.65 4.90 -7.55
CA ILE A 100 12.70 5.74 -8.16
C ILE A 100 13.48 4.96 -9.21
N LYS A 101 13.92 3.74 -8.86
CA LYS A 101 14.70 2.86 -9.75
C LYS A 101 13.92 2.51 -11.02
N TYR A 102 12.65 2.18 -10.90
CA TYR A 102 11.82 1.73 -12.03
C TYR A 102 11.38 2.88 -12.93
N ASN A 103 11.13 4.06 -12.37
CA ASN A 103 10.78 5.25 -13.15
C ASN A 103 12.01 6.02 -13.67
N ARG A 104 13.22 5.65 -13.27
CA ARG A 104 14.50 6.32 -13.64
C ARG A 104 14.51 7.83 -13.35
N SER A 105 13.71 8.27 -12.39
CA SER A 105 13.57 9.67 -12.02
C SER A 105 13.23 9.76 -10.54
N VAL A 106 13.99 10.57 -9.79
CA VAL A 106 13.79 10.78 -8.35
C VAL A 106 12.41 11.41 -8.08
N ILE A 107 12.06 12.46 -8.81
CA ILE A 107 10.81 13.21 -8.59
C ILE A 107 9.59 12.31 -8.85
N ILE A 108 9.50 11.75 -10.07
CA ILE A 108 8.43 10.80 -10.43
C ILE A 108 8.39 9.63 -9.45
N GLY A 109 9.55 9.06 -9.08
CA GLY A 109 9.63 7.93 -8.17
C GLY A 109 9.05 8.21 -6.79
N ILE A 110 9.32 9.39 -6.22
CA ILE A 110 8.76 9.82 -4.92
C ILE A 110 7.25 10.02 -5.02
N VAL A 111 6.77 10.68 -6.07
CA VAL A 111 5.33 10.91 -6.28
C VAL A 111 4.58 9.57 -6.42
N VAL A 112 5.12 8.66 -7.23
CA VAL A 112 4.56 7.32 -7.43
C VAL A 112 4.62 6.50 -6.16
N SER A 113 5.71 6.53 -5.39
CA SER A 113 5.80 5.75 -4.14
C SER A 113 4.81 6.23 -3.08
N PHE A 114 4.65 7.54 -2.93
CA PHE A 114 3.65 8.11 -2.03
C PHE A 114 2.25 7.67 -2.42
N TYR A 115 1.93 7.73 -3.72
CA TYR A 115 0.64 7.27 -4.24
C TYR A 115 0.44 5.77 -4.03
N LYS A 116 1.44 4.91 -4.28
CA LYS A 116 1.38 3.47 -4.00
C LYS A 116 1.04 3.18 -2.54
N ILE A 117 1.72 3.85 -1.60
CA ILE A 117 1.55 3.66 -0.17
C ILE A 117 0.16 4.09 0.28
N ILE A 118 -0.35 5.23 -0.20
CA ILE A 118 -1.73 5.67 0.14
C ILE A 118 -2.77 4.77 -0.52
N LEU A 119 -2.60 4.45 -1.80
CA LEU A 119 -3.52 3.59 -2.52
C LEU A 119 -3.62 2.21 -1.85
N SER A 120 -2.49 1.63 -1.44
CA SER A 120 -2.48 0.36 -0.73
C SER A 120 -3.17 0.45 0.63
N LEU A 121 -3.07 1.56 1.37
CA LEU A 121 -3.83 1.78 2.61
C LEU A 121 -5.33 1.73 2.36
N VAL A 122 -5.80 2.51 1.37
CA VAL A 122 -7.22 2.59 1.00
C VAL A 122 -7.74 1.21 0.59
N VAL A 123 -6.95 0.47 -0.20
CA VAL A 123 -7.32 -0.89 -0.62
C VAL A 123 -7.33 -1.85 0.57
N VAL A 124 -6.34 -1.81 1.49
CA VAL A 124 -6.32 -2.67 2.68
C VAL A 124 -7.55 -2.43 3.55
N ILE A 125 -7.86 -1.16 3.87
CA ILE A 125 -9.04 -0.80 4.67
C ILE A 125 -10.33 -1.27 3.96
N GLY A 126 -10.43 -1.00 2.65
CA GLY A 126 -11.56 -1.43 1.84
C GLY A 126 -11.75 -2.94 1.85
N VAL A 127 -10.68 -3.70 1.64
CA VAL A 127 -10.66 -5.16 1.67
C VAL A 127 -11.09 -5.69 3.03
N LEU A 128 -10.52 -5.17 4.13
CA LEU A 128 -10.90 -5.58 5.48
C LEU A 128 -12.39 -5.32 5.75
N GLY A 129 -12.91 -4.17 5.30
CA GLY A 129 -14.33 -3.84 5.39
C GLY A 129 -15.22 -4.83 4.62
N GLN A 130 -14.83 -5.20 3.39
CA GLN A 130 -15.57 -6.19 2.61
C GLN A 130 -15.46 -7.61 3.19
N LEU A 131 -14.29 -8.02 3.71
CA LEU A 131 -14.12 -9.31 4.38
C LEU A 131 -15.04 -9.43 5.60
N SER A 132 -15.17 -8.36 6.39
CA SER A 132 -16.10 -8.33 7.53
C SER A 132 -17.54 -8.62 7.10
N ILE A 133 -18.00 -8.08 5.97
CA ILE A 133 -19.34 -8.33 5.42
C ILE A 133 -19.47 -9.79 4.95
N ILE A 134 -18.45 -10.34 4.28
CA ILE A 134 -18.48 -11.71 3.75
C ILE A 134 -18.55 -12.73 4.89
N PHE A 135 -17.78 -12.55 5.95
CA PHE A 135 -17.74 -13.50 7.08
C PHE A 135 -18.81 -13.26 8.13
N ASN A 136 -19.58 -12.18 8.03
CA ASN A 136 -20.67 -11.91 8.95
C ASN A 136 -21.89 -12.80 8.63
N ARG A 137 -22.21 -13.71 9.56
CA ARG A 137 -23.37 -14.62 9.46
C ARG A 137 -24.72 -13.90 9.36
N LYS A 138 -24.78 -12.61 9.73
CA LYS A 138 -25.99 -11.78 9.64
C LYS A 138 -26.14 -11.06 8.29
N SER A 139 -25.12 -11.08 7.44
CA SER A 139 -25.16 -10.40 6.15
C SER A 139 -25.96 -11.20 5.13
N SER A 140 -26.81 -10.50 4.36
CA SER A 140 -27.63 -11.14 3.33
C SER A 140 -26.79 -11.63 2.15
N LEU A 141 -27.29 -12.61 1.40
CA LEU A 141 -26.63 -13.09 0.17
C LEU A 141 -26.35 -11.96 -0.82
N LEU A 142 -27.24 -10.97 -0.92
CA LEU A 142 -27.05 -9.79 -1.77
C LEU A 142 -25.86 -8.94 -1.30
N GLN A 143 -25.69 -8.74 0.01
CA GLN A 143 -24.54 -8.00 0.55
C GLN A 143 -23.23 -8.73 0.31
N GLN A 144 -23.20 -10.04 0.55
CA GLN A 144 -22.04 -10.88 0.28
C GLN A 144 -21.67 -10.87 -1.22
N SER A 145 -22.67 -10.93 -2.11
CA SER A 145 -22.46 -10.86 -3.56
C SER A 145 -21.89 -9.50 -4.00
N LYS A 146 -22.37 -8.40 -3.42
CA LYS A 146 -21.80 -7.06 -3.68
C LYS A 146 -20.35 -6.96 -3.22
N ALA A 147 -20.03 -7.51 -2.06
CA ALA A 147 -18.65 -7.55 -1.56
C ALA A 147 -17.74 -8.38 -2.50
N ALA A 148 -18.20 -9.54 -2.95
CA ALA A 148 -17.46 -10.38 -3.91
C ALA A 148 -17.25 -9.66 -5.26
N LEU A 149 -18.23 -8.89 -5.74
CA LEU A 149 -18.09 -8.08 -6.95
C LEU A 149 -16.99 -7.02 -6.81
N ILE A 150 -16.88 -6.38 -5.64
CA ILE A 150 -15.81 -5.42 -5.35
C ILE A 150 -14.44 -6.09 -5.44
N PHE A 151 -14.29 -7.32 -4.93
CA PHE A 151 -13.04 -8.08 -5.07
C PHE A 151 -12.70 -8.39 -6.53
N ALA A 152 -13.69 -8.75 -7.34
CA ALA A 152 -13.49 -8.99 -8.77
C ALA A 152 -12.99 -7.71 -9.47
N LEU A 153 -13.62 -6.56 -9.19
CA LEU A 153 -13.20 -5.27 -9.73
C LEU A 153 -11.78 -4.89 -9.31
N LEU A 154 -11.43 -5.07 -8.02
CA LEU A 154 -10.08 -4.83 -7.53
C LEU A 154 -9.04 -5.73 -8.21
N SER A 155 -9.38 -6.98 -8.48
CA SER A 155 -8.49 -7.91 -9.20
C SER A 155 -8.25 -7.46 -10.65
N THR A 156 -9.27 -6.91 -11.31
CA THR A 156 -9.11 -6.35 -12.67
C THR A 156 -8.23 -5.11 -12.64
N ILE A 157 -8.48 -4.18 -11.72
CA ILE A 157 -7.69 -2.95 -11.57
C ILE A 157 -6.23 -3.29 -11.26
N ARG A 158 -5.96 -4.32 -10.45
CA ARG A 158 -4.60 -4.77 -10.15
C ARG A 158 -3.79 -5.03 -11.43
N ASP A 159 -4.38 -5.73 -12.40
CA ASP A 159 -3.65 -6.15 -13.59
C ASP A 159 -3.30 -4.94 -14.48
N GLU A 160 -4.15 -3.91 -14.51
CA GLU A 160 -3.88 -2.61 -15.17
C GLU A 160 -2.81 -1.79 -14.44
N LEU A 161 -2.76 -1.85 -13.10
CA LEU A 161 -1.75 -1.13 -12.32
C LEU A 161 -0.35 -1.76 -12.45
N ILE A 162 -0.25 -3.03 -12.81
CA ILE A 162 1.03 -3.71 -13.06
C ILE A 162 1.43 -3.53 -14.52
N ASN A 163 1.95 -2.33 -14.82
CA ASN A 163 2.21 -1.89 -16.19
C ASN A 163 3.71 -1.83 -16.57
N GLY A 164 4.61 -2.23 -15.68
CA GLY A 164 6.04 -2.01 -15.90
C GLY A 164 6.62 -2.67 -17.15
N LYS A 165 6.05 -3.78 -17.63
CA LYS A 165 6.48 -4.38 -18.89
C LYS A 165 6.10 -3.50 -20.09
N GLN A 166 4.88 -2.97 -20.13
CA GLN A 166 4.44 -2.08 -21.21
C GLN A 166 5.28 -0.81 -21.23
N VAL A 167 5.43 -0.12 -20.10
CA VAL A 167 6.21 1.12 -19.99
C VAL A 167 7.65 0.95 -20.47
N TYR A 168 8.30 -0.15 -20.06
CA TYR A 168 9.68 -0.40 -20.48
C TYR A 168 9.79 -0.70 -21.98
N ALA A 169 8.80 -1.38 -22.56
CA ALA A 169 8.75 -1.63 -23.99
C ALA A 169 8.55 -0.31 -24.78
N GLU A 170 7.57 0.50 -24.39
CA GLU A 170 7.28 1.79 -25.05
C GLU A 170 8.47 2.76 -24.98
N LYS A 171 9.11 2.85 -23.82
CA LYS A 171 10.25 3.75 -23.61
C LYS A 171 11.58 3.17 -24.07
N SER A 172 11.60 1.97 -24.64
CA SER A 172 12.83 1.25 -25.03
C SER A 172 13.84 1.15 -23.87
N TRP A 173 13.35 1.01 -22.64
CA TRP A 173 14.18 0.89 -21.46
C TRP A 173 14.61 -0.56 -21.25
N LYS A 174 15.90 -0.77 -20.93
CA LYS A 174 16.38 -2.09 -20.51
C LYS A 174 15.71 -2.51 -19.21
N PHE A 175 15.07 -3.69 -19.22
CA PHE A 175 14.41 -4.27 -18.05
C PHE A 175 15.43 -4.49 -16.91
N PRO A 176 15.07 -4.23 -15.63
CA PRO A 176 15.99 -4.44 -14.53
C PRO A 176 16.33 -5.94 -14.42
N GLN A 177 17.61 -6.28 -14.50
CA GLN A 177 18.04 -7.66 -14.34
C GLN A 177 17.91 -8.07 -12.85
N PRO A 178 17.48 -9.31 -12.55
CA PRO A 178 17.52 -9.81 -11.18
C PRO A 178 18.96 -9.79 -10.66
N ILE A 179 19.15 -9.41 -9.40
CA ILE A 179 20.47 -9.43 -8.76
C ILE A 179 20.93 -10.90 -8.75
N LYS A 180 21.94 -11.24 -9.56
CA LYS A 180 22.62 -12.53 -9.46
C LYS A 180 23.50 -12.47 -8.22
N ILE A 181 23.05 -13.10 -7.13
CA ILE A 181 23.94 -13.39 -6.01
C ILE A 181 24.82 -14.56 -6.46
N THR A 182 25.98 -14.26 -7.03
CA THR A 182 27.06 -15.26 -7.13
C THR A 182 27.54 -15.52 -5.72
N LEU A 183 27.01 -16.57 -5.10
CA LEU A 183 27.64 -17.18 -3.93
C LEU A 183 28.97 -17.74 -4.43
N ASN A 184 30.04 -16.97 -4.25
CA ASN A 184 31.37 -17.55 -4.32
C ASN A 184 31.39 -18.68 -3.28
N LYS A 185 31.49 -19.92 -3.76
CA LYS A 185 31.79 -21.06 -2.89
C LYS A 185 33.09 -20.69 -2.18
N LEU A 186 33.00 -20.48 -0.87
CA LEU A 186 34.16 -20.51 0.00
C LEU A 186 34.60 -21.99 0.00
N GLU A 187 35.58 -22.30 -0.83
CA GLU A 187 36.40 -23.51 -0.73
C GLU A 187 37.48 -23.31 0.35
#